data_AF-A0A413Z3C6-F1
#
_entry.id   AF-A0A413Z3C6-F1
#
_cell.length_a   1.000
_cell.length_b   1.000
_cell.length_c   1.000
_cell.angle_alpha   90.00
_cell.angle_beta   90.00
_cell.angle_gamma   90.00
#
_symmetry.space_group_name_H-M   'P 1'
#
loop_
_entity.id
_entity.type
_entity.pdbx_description
1 polymer ?
#
loop_
_entity_poly.entity_id
_entity_poly.type
_entity_poly.pdbx_seq_one_letter_code
_entity_poly.pdbx_strand_id
1 'polypeptide(L)'
;MNIIYRVENVKKIKEEIKKAIDEFCNVFNPTEGVLYIFEDTLTKAIFSECHISADKLIFKGTVDSPLDAENQAEYRANRDVVADNIAFLQMKEDALHKRSFSNIVAEYNVAFDEQHPLKIIGGQHRFIAIEEALSKGINQVHGLKVYFGLNTEQRLDVQLISNTNIAVSSDLLDRMLETVKGPELRNWCQQTGLLNEHEDFADKKQRGSRFTVRAARTFIMNFYAGKRIASENFPKEKQFRF
;
A
#
# COMPACT_ATOMS: atom_id res chain seq x y z
N MET A 1 23.49 -19.61 7.46
CA MET A 1 23.66 -18.91 8.76
C MET A 1 22.36 -19.12 9.50
N ASN A 2 22.35 -19.72 10.69
CA ASN A 2 21.09 -19.94 11.42
C ASN A 2 20.67 -18.61 12.04
N ILE A 3 19.63 -17.99 11.48
CA ILE A 3 19.04 -16.79 12.05
C ILE A 3 18.18 -17.21 13.23
N ILE A 4 18.42 -16.59 14.39
CA ILE A 4 17.65 -16.83 15.61
C ILE A 4 16.69 -15.65 15.76
N TYR A 5 15.39 -15.89 15.87
CA TYR A 5 14.47 -14.81 16.23
C TYR A 5 14.13 -14.82 17.71
N ARG A 6 13.97 -13.62 18.29
CA ARG A 6 13.57 -13.41 19.68
C ARG A 6 12.25 -12.69 19.73
N VAL A 7 11.33 -13.22 20.51
CA VAL A 7 9.99 -12.68 20.69
C VAL A 7 9.97 -11.81 21.93
N GLU A 8 9.87 -10.49 21.76
CA GLU A 8 9.72 -9.57 22.89
C GLU A 8 8.24 -9.19 23.06
N ASN A 9 7.71 -9.36 24.28
CA ASN A 9 6.37 -8.91 24.68
C ASN A 9 5.16 -9.54 23.95
N VAL A 10 5.33 -10.55 23.09
CA VAL A 10 4.20 -11.18 22.38
C VAL A 10 3.57 -12.32 23.18
N LYS A 11 2.33 -12.14 23.61
CA LYS A 11 1.52 -13.21 24.25
C LYS A 11 1.13 -14.24 23.19
N LYS A 12 1.95 -15.30 23.06
CA LYS A 12 1.71 -16.51 22.24
C LYS A 12 1.44 -16.21 20.74
N ILE A 13 2.50 -16.06 19.95
CA ILE A 13 2.45 -16.00 18.49
C ILE A 13 1.80 -17.27 17.93
N LYS A 14 0.86 -17.12 16.98
CA LYS A 14 0.24 -18.23 16.23
C LYS A 14 1.29 -19.02 15.45
N GLU A 15 1.11 -20.32 15.31
CA GLU A 15 2.11 -21.18 14.65
C GLU A 15 2.34 -20.82 13.18
N GLU A 16 1.30 -20.39 12.49
CA GLU A 16 1.36 -19.87 11.11
C GLU A 16 2.30 -18.66 10.97
N ILE A 17 2.27 -17.75 11.95
CA ILE A 17 3.12 -16.54 11.95
C ILE A 17 4.58 -16.93 12.22
N LYS A 18 4.84 -17.90 13.11
CA LYS A 18 6.21 -18.42 13.32
C LYS A 18 6.77 -19.02 12.04
N LYS A 19 5.96 -19.83 11.35
CA LYS A 19 6.34 -20.42 10.07
C LYS A 19 6.67 -19.34 9.04
N ALA A 20 5.86 -18.29 8.96
CA ALA A 20 6.12 -17.16 8.08
C ALA A 20 7.44 -16.43 8.43
N ILE A 21 7.74 -16.26 9.72
CA ILE A 21 9.02 -15.67 10.18
C ILE A 21 10.20 -16.56 9.79
N ASP A 22 10.09 -17.87 9.98
CA ASP A 22 11.13 -18.84 9.60
C ASP A 22 11.38 -18.84 8.08
N GLU A 23 10.32 -18.89 7.29
CA GLU A 23 10.38 -18.80 5.83
C GLU A 23 11.01 -17.49 5.37
N PHE A 24 10.62 -16.36 5.98
CA PHE A 24 11.23 -15.06 5.72
C PHE A 24 12.74 -15.07 6.02
N CYS A 25 13.15 -15.60 7.18
CA CYS A 25 14.57 -15.68 7.54
C CYS A 25 15.37 -16.53 6.55
N ASN A 26 14.80 -17.65 6.09
CA ASN A 26 15.44 -18.54 5.12
C ASN A 26 15.58 -17.88 3.74
N VAL A 27 14.55 -17.18 3.27
CA VAL A 27 14.55 -16.54 1.94
C VAL A 27 15.43 -15.29 1.95
N PHE A 28 15.21 -14.40 2.91
CA PHE A 28 15.83 -13.08 2.91
C PHE A 28 17.19 -13.03 3.58
N ASN A 29 17.49 -13.95 4.50
CA ASN A 29 18.70 -13.94 5.33
C ASN A 29 19.09 -12.52 5.83
N PRO A 30 18.29 -11.90 6.71
CA PRO A 30 18.61 -10.60 7.28
C PRO A 30 20.01 -10.52 7.88
N THR A 31 20.60 -9.32 7.85
CA THR A 31 22.02 -9.08 8.17
C THR A 31 22.30 -9.19 9.67
N GLU A 32 21.30 -8.94 10.51
CA GLU A 32 21.42 -8.81 11.96
C GLU A 32 21.83 -10.12 12.66
N GLY A 33 21.67 -11.28 12.01
CA GLY A 33 21.88 -12.61 12.60
C GLY A 33 20.86 -12.98 13.69
N VAL A 34 20.31 -12.00 14.40
CA VAL A 34 19.19 -12.13 15.33
C VAL A 34 18.05 -11.22 14.91
N LEU A 35 16.86 -11.77 14.70
CA LEU A 35 15.67 -11.02 14.33
C LEU A 35 14.77 -10.77 15.55
N TYR A 36 14.53 -9.51 15.89
CA TYR A 36 13.65 -9.17 17.01
C TYR A 36 12.21 -9.00 16.53
N ILE A 37 11.28 -9.73 17.15
CA ILE A 37 9.86 -9.73 16.83
C ILE A 37 9.11 -8.92 17.88
N PHE A 38 8.37 -7.92 17.41
CA PHE A 38 7.58 -7.00 18.21
C PHE A 38 6.09 -7.14 17.89
N GLU A 39 5.25 -6.76 18.86
CA GLU A 39 3.81 -6.56 18.67
C GLU A 39 3.50 -5.07 18.85
N ASP A 40 2.83 -4.48 17.88
CA ASP A 40 2.23 -3.16 18.03
C ASP A 40 1.08 -3.23 19.05
N THR A 41 1.17 -2.44 20.12
CA THR A 41 0.25 -2.58 21.25
C THR A 41 -1.17 -2.16 20.93
N LEU A 42 -1.37 -1.27 19.95
CA LEU A 42 -2.66 -0.76 19.51
C LEU A 42 -3.34 -1.71 18.53
N THR A 43 -2.64 -2.05 17.44
CA THR A 43 -3.19 -2.83 16.32
C THR A 43 -3.02 -4.33 16.50
N LYS A 44 -2.13 -4.76 17.41
CA LYS A 44 -1.71 -6.17 17.55
C LYS A 44 -0.97 -6.73 16.35
N ALA A 45 -0.49 -5.87 15.45
CA ALA A 45 0.30 -6.27 14.29
C ALA A 45 1.68 -6.76 14.74
N ILE A 46 2.09 -7.91 14.23
CA ILE A 46 3.41 -8.50 14.50
C ILE A 46 4.40 -8.01 13.45
N PHE A 47 5.55 -7.50 13.87
CA PHE A 47 6.55 -6.95 12.96
C PHE A 47 7.99 -7.14 13.44
N SER A 48 8.92 -6.91 12.53
CA SER A 48 10.35 -6.82 12.80
C SER A 48 10.98 -5.69 11.99
N GLU A 49 12.10 -5.17 12.46
CA GLU A 49 12.95 -4.23 11.73
C GLU A 49 14.31 -4.89 11.49
N CYS A 50 14.73 -4.93 10.23
CA CYS A 50 15.94 -5.65 9.81
C CYS A 50 16.52 -5.09 8.52
N HIS A 51 17.66 -5.64 8.10
CA HIS A 51 18.36 -5.20 6.90
C HIS A 51 18.58 -6.35 5.93
N ILE A 52 18.19 -6.15 4.67
CA ILE A 52 18.32 -7.14 3.59
C ILE A 52 19.05 -6.55 2.38
N SER A 53 19.68 -7.39 1.58
CA SER A 53 20.37 -6.97 0.36
C SER A 53 19.38 -6.58 -0.76
N ALA A 54 19.79 -5.64 -1.62
CA ALA A 54 18.98 -5.10 -2.69
C ALA A 54 18.52 -6.19 -3.67
N ASP A 55 19.38 -7.14 -4.02
CA ASP A 55 19.00 -8.27 -4.87
C ASP A 55 17.79 -9.03 -4.33
N LYS A 56 17.78 -9.41 -3.05
CA LYS A 56 16.67 -10.12 -2.43
C LYS A 56 15.44 -9.25 -2.32
N LEU A 57 15.62 -7.99 -1.91
CA LEU A 57 14.53 -7.02 -1.83
C LEU A 57 13.83 -6.88 -3.18
N ILE A 58 14.57 -6.72 -4.28
CA ILE A 58 14.00 -6.49 -5.61
C ILE A 58 13.48 -7.79 -6.23
N PHE A 59 14.24 -8.89 -6.20
CA PHE A 59 13.82 -10.14 -6.84
C PHE A 59 12.66 -10.85 -6.13
N LYS A 60 12.45 -10.59 -4.83
CA LYS A 60 11.36 -11.19 -4.04
C LYS A 60 10.35 -10.17 -3.55
N GLY A 61 10.55 -8.90 -3.88
CA GLY A 61 9.67 -7.81 -3.51
C GLY A 61 8.76 -7.37 -4.65
N THR A 62 7.60 -6.85 -4.31
CA THR A 62 6.73 -6.21 -5.28
C THR A 62 6.00 -5.02 -4.66
N VAL A 63 5.86 -3.94 -5.43
CA VAL A 63 4.94 -2.83 -5.11
C VAL A 63 3.49 -3.15 -5.50
N ASP A 64 3.28 -4.29 -6.17
CA ASP A 64 1.98 -4.76 -6.63
C ASP A 64 1.25 -5.52 -5.52
N SER A 65 0.82 -4.79 -4.48
CA SER A 65 0.12 -5.36 -3.33
C SER A 65 -1.38 -5.03 -3.35
N PRO A 66 -2.27 -6.02 -3.50
CA PRO A 66 -3.72 -5.82 -3.36
C PRO A 66 -4.09 -5.50 -1.91
N LEU A 67 -5.07 -4.60 -1.72
CA LEU A 67 -5.52 -4.21 -0.38
C LEU A 67 -6.47 -5.25 0.22
N ASP A 68 -7.44 -5.70 -0.59
CA ASP A 68 -8.31 -6.85 -0.32
C ASP A 68 -8.08 -7.89 -1.41
N ALA A 69 -7.26 -8.89 -1.09
CA ALA A 69 -6.87 -9.92 -2.02
C ALA A 69 -7.94 -11.01 -2.22
N GLU A 70 -8.94 -11.10 -1.35
CA GLU A 70 -10.01 -12.10 -1.46
C GLU A 70 -11.12 -11.63 -2.40
N ASN A 71 -11.46 -10.34 -2.34
CA ASN A 71 -12.60 -9.80 -3.11
C ASN A 71 -12.18 -8.83 -4.22
N GLN A 72 -10.98 -8.22 -4.13
CA GLN A 72 -10.56 -7.11 -4.99
C GLN A 72 -9.07 -7.22 -5.38
N ALA A 73 -8.63 -8.43 -5.74
CA ALA A 73 -7.24 -8.76 -6.03
C ALA A 73 -6.61 -7.97 -7.21
N GLU A 74 -7.39 -7.26 -8.02
CA GLU A 74 -6.93 -6.41 -9.12
C GLU A 74 -6.72 -4.94 -8.70
N TYR A 75 -7.28 -4.52 -7.57
CA TYR A 75 -7.24 -3.13 -7.11
C TYR A 75 -6.15 -2.92 -6.05
N ARG A 76 -5.34 -1.87 -6.25
CA ARG A 76 -4.07 -1.68 -5.55
C ARG A 76 -4.18 -0.66 -4.44
N ALA A 77 -3.59 -0.97 -3.29
CA ALA A 77 -3.49 -0.03 -2.18
C ALA A 77 -2.59 1.18 -2.45
N ASN A 78 -1.50 0.93 -3.18
CA ASN A 78 -0.40 1.87 -3.32
C ASN A 78 -0.78 3.05 -4.22
N ARG A 79 -0.20 4.23 -3.94
CA ARG A 79 -0.30 5.40 -4.82
C ARG A 79 0.50 5.18 -6.09
N ASP A 80 0.05 5.84 -7.15
CA ASP A 80 0.89 6.03 -8.33
C ASP A 80 2.19 6.77 -7.94
N VAL A 81 3.32 6.25 -8.42
CA VAL A 81 4.65 6.82 -8.17
C VAL A 81 4.78 8.11 -8.98
N VAL A 82 4.93 9.24 -8.29
CA VAL A 82 5.15 10.53 -8.95
C VAL A 82 6.59 10.60 -9.48
N ALA A 83 6.76 10.28 -10.77
CA ALA A 83 8.07 10.18 -11.42
C ALA A 83 8.83 11.51 -11.52
N ASP A 84 8.12 12.65 -11.63
CA ASP A 84 8.73 13.97 -11.92
C ASP A 84 9.03 14.81 -10.67
N ASN A 85 9.08 14.20 -9.49
CA ASN A 85 9.43 14.92 -8.27
C ASN A 85 10.97 15.04 -8.14
N ILE A 86 11.48 16.27 -7.96
CA ILE A 86 12.93 16.54 -7.75
C ILE A 86 13.51 15.66 -6.62
N ALA A 87 12.76 15.44 -5.55
CA ALA A 87 13.20 14.59 -4.45
C ALA A 87 13.33 13.11 -4.86
N PHE A 88 12.53 12.64 -5.81
CA PHE A 88 12.64 11.29 -6.33
C PHE A 88 13.83 11.14 -7.29
N LEU A 89 14.07 12.14 -8.13
CA LEU A 89 15.28 12.17 -8.97
C LEU A 89 16.55 12.15 -8.11
N GLN A 90 16.59 12.96 -7.06
CA GLN A 90 17.70 12.92 -6.09
C GLN A 90 17.82 11.55 -5.42
N MET A 91 16.70 10.92 -5.04
CA MET A 91 16.70 9.58 -4.44
C MET A 91 17.30 8.53 -5.38
N LYS A 92 17.00 8.59 -6.68
CA LYS A 92 17.62 7.72 -7.67
C LYS A 92 19.12 7.96 -7.75
N GLU A 93 19.55 9.21 -7.83
CA GLU A 93 20.96 9.57 -7.90
C GLU A 93 21.73 9.10 -6.66
N ASP A 94 21.13 9.25 -5.49
CA ASP A 94 21.70 8.78 -4.24
C ASP A 94 21.85 7.26 -4.22
N ALA A 95 20.87 6.52 -4.75
CA ALA A 95 20.95 5.07 -4.89
C ALA A 95 22.14 4.65 -5.77
N LEU A 96 22.39 5.39 -6.86
CA LEU A 96 23.56 5.20 -7.73
C LEU A 96 24.89 5.47 -7.01
N HIS A 97 24.86 6.36 -6.03
CA HIS A 97 26.00 6.65 -5.16
C HIS A 97 26.07 5.73 -3.93
N LYS A 98 25.43 4.56 -3.99
CA LYS A 98 25.45 3.52 -2.95
C LYS A 98 24.81 3.95 -1.63
N ARG A 99 23.85 4.87 -1.66
CA ARG A 99 23.07 5.21 -0.47
C ARG A 99 22.26 4.00 -0.01
N SER A 100 22.39 3.67 1.28
CA SER A 100 21.45 2.77 1.95
C SER A 100 20.17 3.53 2.29
N PHE A 101 19.04 2.87 2.09
CA PHE A 101 17.72 3.40 2.41
C PHE A 101 17.15 2.63 3.59
N SER A 102 16.42 3.33 4.44
CA SER A 102 15.63 2.78 5.53
C SER A 102 14.15 3.15 5.35
N ASN A 103 13.31 2.72 6.29
CA ASN A 103 11.87 3.01 6.29
C ASN A 103 11.17 2.51 5.02
N ILE A 104 11.61 1.37 4.50
CA ILE A 104 10.82 0.56 3.57
C ILE A 104 9.89 -0.27 4.45
N VAL A 105 8.59 -0.24 4.16
CA VAL A 105 7.59 -0.97 4.94
C VAL A 105 6.99 -2.05 4.06
N ALA A 106 7.00 -3.28 4.54
CA ALA A 106 6.54 -4.43 3.81
C ALA A 106 5.71 -5.39 4.65
N GLU A 107 4.90 -6.21 3.98
CA GLU A 107 4.24 -7.39 4.52
C GLU A 107 4.86 -8.64 3.89
N TYR A 108 5.24 -9.62 4.71
CA TYR A 108 5.60 -10.94 4.20
C TYR A 108 4.36 -11.82 4.08
N ASN A 109 3.99 -12.17 2.84
CA ASN A 109 2.81 -12.97 2.54
C ASN A 109 3.01 -13.74 1.22
N VAL A 110 2.92 -15.07 1.29
CA VAL A 110 3.08 -15.99 0.15
C VAL A 110 1.76 -16.39 -0.52
N ALA A 111 0.60 -16.10 0.11
CA ALA A 111 -0.69 -16.69 -0.27
C ALA A 111 -1.16 -16.30 -1.68
N PHE A 112 -0.77 -15.13 -2.17
CA PHE A 112 -1.28 -14.56 -3.42
C PHE A 112 -0.27 -14.54 -4.56
N ASP A 113 1.02 -14.47 -4.21
CA ASP A 113 2.11 -14.48 -5.18
C ASP A 113 3.37 -14.96 -4.46
N GLU A 114 3.63 -16.25 -4.62
CA GLU A 114 4.79 -16.97 -4.08
C GLU A 114 6.11 -16.49 -4.69
N GLN A 115 6.08 -15.89 -5.89
CA GLN A 115 7.27 -15.40 -6.56
C GLN A 115 7.81 -14.15 -5.86
N HIS A 116 6.91 -13.26 -5.42
CA HIS A 116 7.25 -12.02 -4.70
C HIS A 116 6.62 -12.00 -3.30
N PRO A 117 7.12 -12.81 -2.35
CA PRO A 117 6.50 -12.93 -1.03
C PRO A 117 6.62 -11.67 -0.16
N LEU A 118 7.40 -10.67 -0.57
CA LEU A 118 7.56 -9.40 0.16
C LEU A 118 6.76 -8.28 -0.51
N LYS A 119 5.62 -7.91 0.06
CA LYS A 119 4.74 -6.88 -0.48
C LYS A 119 5.10 -5.52 0.08
N ILE A 120 5.55 -4.58 -0.76
CA ILE A 120 5.89 -3.22 -0.35
C ILE A 120 4.62 -2.41 -0.15
N ILE A 121 4.36 -2.03 1.09
CA ILE A 121 3.18 -1.27 1.52
C ILE A 121 3.51 0.19 1.89
N GLY A 122 4.80 0.52 1.99
CA GLY A 122 5.30 1.89 2.14
C GLY A 122 6.74 2.03 1.66
N GLY A 123 7.08 3.18 1.07
CA GLY A 123 8.43 3.45 0.54
C GLY A 123 8.64 3.03 -0.91
N GLN A 124 7.59 3.08 -1.74
CA GLN A 124 7.60 2.67 -3.15
C GLN A 124 8.66 3.41 -3.97
N HIS A 125 8.84 4.73 -3.76
CA HIS A 125 9.91 5.49 -4.40
C HIS A 125 11.30 4.95 -4.06
N ARG A 126 11.53 4.51 -2.81
CA ARG A 126 12.82 3.92 -2.42
C ARG A 126 13.03 2.58 -3.11
N PHE A 127 12.00 1.75 -3.15
CA PHE A 127 12.04 0.45 -3.84
C PHE A 127 12.45 0.63 -5.31
N ILE A 128 11.83 1.57 -6.04
CA ILE A 128 12.14 1.82 -7.46
C ILE A 128 13.55 2.42 -7.63
N ALA A 129 14.00 3.30 -6.74
CA ALA A 129 15.36 3.82 -6.79
C ALA A 129 16.41 2.70 -6.57
N ILE A 130 16.13 1.75 -5.67
CA ILE A 130 16.97 0.58 -5.42
C ILE A 130 16.98 -0.36 -6.63
N GLU A 131 15.82 -0.61 -7.24
CA GLU A 131 15.71 -1.41 -8.47
C GLU A 131 16.59 -0.84 -9.59
N GLU A 132 16.53 0.47 -9.80
CA GLU A 132 17.36 1.13 -10.80
C GLU A 132 18.85 1.01 -10.48
N ALA A 133 19.25 1.21 -9.23
CA ALA A 133 20.65 1.07 -8.81
C ALA A 133 21.15 -0.38 -8.94
N LEU A 134 20.32 -1.37 -8.59
CA LEU A 134 20.64 -2.78 -8.72
C LEU A 134 20.85 -3.17 -10.19
N SER A 135 20.04 -2.63 -11.10
CA SER A 135 20.21 -2.84 -12.56
C SER A 135 21.57 -2.34 -13.08
N LYS A 136 22.19 -1.40 -12.37
CA LYS A 136 23.54 -0.86 -12.63
C LYS A 136 24.64 -1.53 -11.78
N GLY A 137 24.32 -2.65 -11.12
CA GLY A 137 25.26 -3.46 -10.35
C GLY A 137 25.48 -3.01 -8.91
N ILE A 138 24.65 -2.11 -8.37
CA ILE A 138 24.77 -1.61 -7.00
C ILE A 138 23.87 -2.43 -6.08
N ASN A 139 24.46 -3.42 -5.40
CA ASN A 139 23.76 -4.25 -4.43
C ASN A 139 24.07 -3.79 -3.00
N GLN A 140 23.35 -2.78 -2.51
CA GLN A 140 23.47 -2.30 -1.13
C GLN A 140 22.50 -3.02 -0.19
N VAL A 141 22.76 -2.89 1.11
CA VAL A 141 21.87 -3.38 2.16
C VAL A 141 20.91 -2.26 2.55
N HIS A 142 19.63 -2.58 2.71
CA HIS A 142 18.55 -1.62 2.99
C HIS A 142 17.75 -2.03 4.23
N GLY A 143 17.34 -1.03 5.01
CA GLY A 143 16.53 -1.18 6.21
C GLY A 143 15.04 -1.33 5.89
N LEU A 144 14.44 -2.35 6.48
CA LEU A 144 13.09 -2.82 6.22
C LEU A 144 12.33 -3.02 7.54
N LYS A 145 11.11 -2.47 7.61
CA LYS A 145 10.11 -2.89 8.59
C LYS A 145 9.18 -3.90 7.93
N VAL A 146 9.20 -5.15 8.40
CA VAL A 146 8.42 -6.25 7.85
C VAL A 146 7.33 -6.68 8.84
N TYR A 147 6.09 -6.74 8.36
CA TYR A 147 4.94 -7.23 9.09
C TYR A 147 4.61 -8.68 8.72
N PHE A 148 4.06 -9.43 9.67
CA PHE A 148 3.68 -10.83 9.50
C PHE A 148 2.21 -11.05 9.88
N GLY A 149 1.46 -11.70 8.98
CA GLY A 149 0.08 -12.12 9.25
C GLY A 149 -0.90 -10.97 9.47
N LEU A 150 -0.78 -9.88 8.70
CA LEU A 150 -1.72 -8.76 8.78
C LEU A 150 -3.12 -9.20 8.34
N ASN A 151 -4.13 -8.82 9.12
CA ASN A 151 -5.51 -8.83 8.65
C ASN A 151 -5.81 -7.57 7.80
N THR A 152 -6.98 -7.51 7.16
CA THR A 152 -7.37 -6.41 6.27
C THR A 152 -7.37 -5.05 6.96
N GLU A 153 -7.85 -4.97 8.20
CA GLU A 153 -7.88 -3.71 8.97
C GLU A 153 -6.46 -3.23 9.33
N GLN A 154 -5.61 -4.13 9.79
CA GLN A 154 -4.20 -3.82 10.10
C GLN A 154 -3.43 -3.42 8.85
N ARG A 155 -3.67 -4.09 7.72
CA ARG A 155 -3.04 -3.76 6.43
C ARG A 155 -3.44 -2.37 5.96
N LEU A 156 -4.73 -2.03 6.05
CA LEU A 156 -5.24 -0.70 5.75
C LEU A 156 -4.56 0.34 6.64
N ASP A 157 -4.55 0.12 7.95
CA ASP A 157 -3.95 1.06 8.92
C ASP A 157 -2.46 1.30 8.64
N VAL A 158 -1.67 0.22 8.50
CA VAL A 158 -0.23 0.31 8.21
C VAL A 158 0.04 1.06 6.91
N GLN A 159 -0.75 0.82 5.86
CA GLN A 159 -0.61 1.54 4.59
C GLN A 159 -0.94 3.03 4.73
N LEU A 160 -1.93 3.40 5.55
CA LEU A 160 -2.27 4.80 5.79
C LEU A 160 -1.15 5.52 6.56
N ILE A 161 -0.65 4.91 7.64
CA ILE A 161 0.37 5.53 8.50
C ILE A 161 1.77 5.53 7.88
N SER A 162 2.12 4.52 7.09
CA SER A 162 3.45 4.42 6.45
C SER A 162 3.62 5.40 5.30
N ASN A 163 2.49 5.89 4.75
CA ASN A 163 2.45 6.87 3.66
C ASN A 163 2.21 8.32 4.17
N THR A 164 2.23 8.56 5.48
CA THR A 164 1.92 9.89 6.03
C THR A 164 3.08 10.86 5.91
N ASN A 165 3.08 11.64 4.84
CA ASN A 165 3.71 12.96 4.80
C ASN A 165 2.63 14.04 5.07
N ILE A 166 1.82 13.88 6.14
CA ILE A 166 0.74 14.76 6.66
C ILE A 166 -0.32 15.27 5.64
N ALA A 167 -0.19 14.99 4.35
CA ALA A 167 -1.11 15.33 3.27
C ALA A 167 -1.56 14.05 2.54
N VAL A 168 -2.21 13.15 3.28
CA VAL A 168 -3.00 12.09 2.63
C VAL A 168 -4.25 12.75 2.07
N SER A 169 -4.42 12.72 0.73
CA SER A 169 -5.62 13.25 0.10
C SER A 169 -6.83 12.47 0.61
N SER A 170 -7.91 13.18 0.94
CA SER A 170 -9.18 12.55 1.30
C SER A 170 -9.70 11.64 0.19
N ASP A 171 -9.42 11.96 -1.07
CA ASP A 171 -9.79 11.12 -2.21
C ASP A 171 -9.09 9.74 -2.20
N LEU A 172 -7.82 9.65 -1.77
CA LEU A 172 -7.14 8.37 -1.61
C LEU A 172 -7.72 7.56 -0.44
N LEU A 173 -7.99 8.21 0.69
CA LEU A 173 -8.64 7.59 1.83
C LEU A 173 -10.00 7.00 1.43
N ASP A 174 -10.81 7.79 0.71
CA ASP A 174 -12.11 7.36 0.23
C ASP A 174 -11.99 6.15 -0.71
N ARG A 175 -10.97 6.12 -1.59
CA ARG A 175 -10.70 4.97 -2.46
C ARG A 175 -10.31 3.71 -1.68
N MET A 176 -9.35 3.81 -0.77
CA MET A 176 -8.92 2.66 0.04
C MET A 176 -10.08 2.12 0.90
N LEU A 177 -10.90 3.00 1.47
CA LEU A 177 -12.09 2.61 2.22
C LEU A 177 -13.17 1.98 1.35
N GLU A 178 -13.32 2.40 0.10
CA GLU A 178 -14.24 1.75 -0.84
C GLU A 178 -13.78 0.33 -1.15
N THR A 179 -12.49 0.12 -1.43
CA THR A 179 -11.92 -1.22 -1.65
C THR A 179 -12.17 -2.15 -0.46
N VAL A 180 -12.05 -1.67 0.78
CA VAL A 180 -12.34 -2.47 1.98
C VAL A 180 -13.84 -2.72 2.16
N LYS A 181 -14.70 -1.75 1.84
CA LYS A 181 -16.15 -1.86 2.07
C LYS A 181 -16.84 -2.77 1.07
N GLY A 182 -16.33 -2.85 -0.15
CA GLY A 182 -16.92 -3.66 -1.21
C GLY A 182 -16.96 -2.93 -2.56
N PRO A 183 -16.99 -3.66 -3.68
CA PRO A 183 -16.82 -3.10 -5.02
C PRO A 183 -18.10 -2.51 -5.61
N GLU A 184 -19.21 -2.41 -4.85
CA GLU A 184 -20.52 -2.08 -5.41
C GLU A 184 -20.55 -0.68 -6.05
N LEU A 185 -19.89 0.29 -5.43
CA LEU A 185 -19.85 1.66 -5.95
C LEU A 185 -19.01 1.73 -7.23
N ARG A 186 -17.86 1.07 -7.25
CA ARG A 186 -17.00 0.92 -8.42
C ARG A 186 -17.72 0.22 -9.57
N ASN A 187 -18.32 -0.94 -9.30
CA ASN A 187 -19.06 -1.73 -10.30
C ASN A 187 -20.18 -0.90 -10.92
N TRP A 188 -20.92 -0.15 -10.11
CA TRP A 188 -21.95 0.76 -10.62
C TRP A 188 -21.37 1.89 -11.47
N CYS A 189 -20.23 2.48 -11.08
CA CYS A 189 -19.57 3.51 -11.88
C CYS A 189 -19.05 2.98 -13.23
N GLN A 190 -18.51 1.75 -13.26
CA GLN A 190 -18.08 1.10 -14.50
C GLN A 190 -19.27 0.76 -15.40
N GLN A 191 -20.36 0.22 -14.85
CA GLN A 191 -21.59 -0.07 -15.59
C GLN A 191 -22.26 1.18 -16.20
N THR A 192 -22.13 2.33 -15.54
CA THR A 192 -22.71 3.59 -16.01
C THR A 192 -21.79 4.39 -16.92
N GLY A 193 -20.57 3.91 -17.17
CA GLY A 193 -19.56 4.60 -17.99
C GLY A 193 -18.92 5.81 -17.30
N LEU A 194 -19.06 5.94 -15.98
CA LEU A 194 -18.34 6.95 -15.19
C LEU A 194 -16.89 6.55 -14.92
N LEU A 195 -16.60 5.24 -14.99
CA LEU A 195 -15.28 4.64 -15.03
C LEU A 195 -15.21 3.67 -16.21
N ASN A 196 -14.02 3.48 -16.76
CA ASN A 196 -13.79 2.43 -17.76
C ASN A 196 -13.78 1.04 -17.11
N GLU A 197 -13.94 -0.01 -17.92
CA GLU A 197 -13.81 -1.39 -17.45
C GLU A 197 -12.41 -1.62 -16.83
N HIS A 198 -12.38 -2.28 -15.68
CA HIS A 198 -11.16 -2.50 -14.86
C HIS A 198 -10.45 -1.23 -14.36
N GLU A 199 -11.08 -0.05 -14.46
CA GLU A 199 -10.51 1.20 -13.96
C GLU A 199 -10.84 1.43 -12.47
N ASP A 200 -9.82 1.81 -11.70
CA ASP A 200 -9.96 2.23 -10.29
C ASP A 200 -10.24 3.73 -10.16
N PHE A 201 -10.87 4.15 -9.06
CA PHE A 201 -11.05 5.56 -8.70
C PHE A 201 -9.70 6.29 -8.61
N ALA A 202 -9.71 7.60 -8.81
CA ALA A 202 -8.51 8.43 -8.66
C ALA A 202 -8.16 8.70 -7.19
N ASP A 203 -6.86 8.71 -6.88
CA ASP A 203 -6.28 9.09 -5.58
C ASP A 203 -6.41 10.59 -5.24
N LYS A 204 -6.69 11.42 -6.25
CA LYS A 204 -6.75 12.87 -6.13
C LYS A 204 -7.64 13.46 -7.20
N LYS A 205 -8.46 14.43 -6.81
CA LYS A 205 -9.21 15.25 -7.77
C LYS A 205 -8.27 16.13 -8.60
N GLN A 206 -8.18 15.84 -9.90
CA GLN A 206 -7.47 16.66 -10.87
C GLN A 206 -8.31 16.83 -12.14
N ARG A 207 -8.16 17.95 -12.85
CA ARG A 207 -8.89 18.17 -14.09
C ARG A 207 -8.43 17.15 -15.14
N GLY A 208 -9.37 16.37 -15.67
CA GLY A 208 -9.08 15.28 -16.61
C GLY A 208 -8.62 13.97 -15.96
N SER A 209 -8.61 13.87 -14.62
CA SER A 209 -8.36 12.58 -13.94
C SER A 209 -9.60 11.69 -13.98
N ARG A 210 -9.38 10.42 -13.64
CA ARG A 210 -10.44 9.45 -13.32
C ARG A 210 -11.38 9.99 -12.26
N PHE A 211 -12.58 9.44 -12.20
CA PHE A 211 -13.58 9.79 -11.19
C PHE A 211 -13.05 9.46 -9.78
N THR A 212 -13.35 10.28 -8.78
CA THR A 212 -13.03 9.95 -7.37
C THR A 212 -14.26 9.36 -6.68
N VAL A 213 -14.05 8.56 -5.62
CA VAL A 213 -15.16 8.05 -4.79
C VAL A 213 -16.06 9.20 -4.30
N ARG A 214 -15.45 10.32 -3.90
CA ARG A 214 -16.19 11.53 -3.50
C ARG A 214 -17.04 12.11 -4.62
N ALA A 215 -16.53 12.14 -5.85
CA ALA A 215 -17.29 12.60 -7.01
C ALA A 215 -18.49 11.69 -7.30
N ALA A 216 -18.32 10.37 -7.19
CA ALA A 216 -19.40 9.39 -7.32
C ALA A 216 -20.49 9.58 -6.27
N ARG A 217 -20.11 9.66 -4.99
CA ARG A 217 -21.05 9.92 -3.90
C ARG A 217 -21.80 11.24 -4.10
N THR A 218 -21.08 12.29 -4.48
CA THR A 218 -21.68 13.61 -4.75
C THR A 218 -22.68 13.55 -5.90
N PHE A 219 -22.34 12.85 -6.99
CA PHE A 219 -23.23 12.68 -8.14
C PHE A 219 -24.53 11.95 -7.76
N ILE A 220 -24.41 10.79 -7.10
CA ILE A 220 -25.55 9.98 -6.67
C ILE A 220 -26.45 10.78 -5.73
N MET A 221 -25.86 11.42 -4.71
CA MET A 221 -26.64 12.18 -3.73
C MET A 221 -27.34 13.39 -4.35
N ASN A 222 -26.67 14.13 -5.25
CA ASN A 222 -27.31 15.24 -5.95
C ASN A 222 -28.39 14.79 -6.93
N PHE A 223 -28.25 13.62 -7.57
CA PHE A 223 -29.31 13.08 -8.42
C PHE A 223 -30.58 12.80 -7.63
N TYR A 224 -30.47 12.11 -6.49
CA TYR A 224 -31.62 11.84 -5.63
C TYR A 224 -32.17 13.09 -4.94
N ALA A 225 -31.32 14.04 -4.56
CA ALA A 225 -31.76 15.33 -4.04
C ALA A 225 -32.54 16.11 -5.11
N GLY A 226 -32.02 16.14 -6.34
CA GLY A 226 -32.64 16.79 -7.50
C GLY A 226 -34.02 16.23 -7.84
N LYS A 227 -34.24 14.91 -7.70
CA LYS A 227 -35.57 14.30 -7.88
C LYS A 227 -36.65 14.85 -6.95
N ARG A 228 -36.28 15.50 -5.84
CA ARG A 228 -37.22 16.11 -4.88
C ARG A 228 -37.50 17.58 -5.17
N ILE A 229 -36.79 18.18 -6.13
CA ILE A 229 -36.93 19.59 -6.50
C ILE A 229 -37.88 19.67 -7.69
N ALA A 230 -38.94 20.48 -7.57
CA ALA A 230 -39.82 20.79 -8.69
C ALA A 230 -39.01 21.44 -9.82
N SER A 231 -39.28 21.09 -11.08
CA SER A 231 -38.46 21.51 -12.24
C SER A 231 -38.28 23.03 -12.36
N GLU A 232 -39.27 23.80 -11.91
CA GLU A 232 -39.29 25.26 -11.87
C GLU A 232 -38.34 25.87 -10.82
N ASN A 233 -37.96 25.11 -9.79
CA ASN A 233 -37.03 25.53 -8.73
C ASN A 233 -35.59 25.04 -8.96
N PHE A 234 -35.37 24.17 -9.95
CA PHE A 234 -34.05 23.61 -10.25
C PHE A 234 -32.94 24.66 -10.48
N PRO A 235 -33.19 25.80 -11.17
CA PRO A 235 -32.17 26.84 -11.38
C PRO A 235 -31.82 27.65 -10.13
N LYS A 236 -32.67 27.60 -9.09
CA LYS A 236 -32.55 28.43 -7.87
C LYS A 236 -31.86 27.68 -6.72
N GLU A 237 -31.81 26.36 -6.80
CA GLU A 237 -31.24 25.50 -5.76
C GLU A 237 -29.74 25.28 -5.97
N LYS A 238 -28.96 25.37 -4.88
CA LYS A 238 -27.51 25.13 -4.94
C LYS A 238 -27.22 23.63 -4.91
N GLN A 239 -26.29 23.19 -5.74
CA GLN A 239 -25.75 21.82 -5.64
C GLN A 239 -25.08 21.61 -4.28
N PHE A 240 -25.40 20.47 -3.66
CA PHE A 240 -24.78 20.08 -2.40
C PHE A 240 -23.36 19.54 -2.68
N ARG A 241 -22.39 20.01 -1.91
CA ARG A 241 -21.03 19.48 -1.92
C ARG A 241 -20.89 18.50 -0.76
N PHE A 242 -20.63 17.24 -1.07
CA PHE A 242 -20.36 16.18 -0.12
C PHE A 242 -18.88 15.77 -0.19
#